data_AF-A0A3D3UQB8-F1
#
_entry.id   AF-A0A3D3UQB8-F1
#
_cell.length_a   1.000
_cell.length_b   1.000
_cell.length_c   1.000
_cell.angle_alpha   90.00
_cell.angle_beta   90.00
_cell.angle_gamma   90.00
#
_symmetry.space_group_name_H-M   'P 1'
#
loop_
_entity.id
_entity.type
_entity.pdbx_description
1 polymer ?
#
loop_
_entity_poly.entity_id
_entity_poly.type
_entity_poly.pdbx_seq_one_letter_code
_entity_poly.pdbx_strand_id
1 'polypeptide(L)'
;MNSTDKLEFGVIFNSMAVGVTVLWLMANSLTKFNGAVRFLLSLVIVMVIACLVTFSYSTEFSSEMALILVLSIFMALTMLSAITLSRRLCSGKYRPVRFMLWLALCMLLVSLISTLGFSIVLSIIMSSGQGLSELTLMAALAGLIFGLCLYVLNLPFFILGFAHPFFRVRFCATLGIKMIPGGSKKADCSRING
;
A
#
# COMPACT_ATOMS: atom_id res chain seq x y z
N MET A 1 25.10 -12.49 3.14
CA MET A 1 23.71 -12.35 3.62
C MET A 1 23.55 -13.32 4.76
N ASN A 2 23.65 -12.80 5.98
CA ASN A 2 23.62 -13.60 7.21
C ASN A 2 22.23 -14.20 7.42
N SER A 3 22.15 -15.25 8.24
CA SER A 3 20.88 -15.88 8.60
C SER A 3 19.91 -14.92 9.29
N THR A 4 20.43 -13.92 10.01
CA THR A 4 19.66 -12.87 10.69
C THR A 4 18.97 -11.93 9.70
N ASP A 5 19.68 -11.42 8.69
CA ASP A 5 19.14 -10.50 7.67
C ASP A 5 17.92 -11.10 6.93
N LYS A 6 17.98 -12.42 6.65
CA LYS A 6 16.89 -13.14 5.99
C LYS A 6 15.64 -13.21 6.86
N LEU A 7 15.83 -13.37 8.16
CA LEU A 7 14.77 -13.53 9.13
C LEU A 7 14.08 -12.18 9.40
N GLU A 8 14.85 -11.10 9.56
CA GLU A 8 14.33 -9.73 9.68
C GLU A 8 13.50 -9.33 8.47
N PHE A 9 14.02 -9.54 7.26
CA PHE A 9 13.28 -9.25 6.04
C PHE A 9 11.98 -10.08 5.94
N GLY A 10 12.03 -11.35 6.33
CA GLY A 10 10.85 -12.23 6.35
C GLY A 10 9.78 -11.76 7.32
N VAL A 11 10.16 -11.32 8.52
CA VAL A 11 9.25 -10.77 9.54
C VAL A 11 8.58 -9.49 9.02
N ILE A 12 9.38 -8.59 8.44
CA ILE A 12 8.91 -7.33 7.86
C ILE A 12 7.94 -7.57 6.70
N PHE A 13 8.26 -8.51 5.81
CA PHE A 13 7.41 -8.83 4.66
C PHE A 13 6.10 -9.49 5.09
N ASN A 14 6.17 -10.45 6.04
CA ASN A 14 4.98 -11.14 6.55
C ASN A 14 4.07 -10.19 7.35
N SER A 15 4.64 -9.30 8.18
CA SER A 15 3.85 -8.32 8.93
C SER A 15 3.07 -7.41 7.98
N MET A 16 3.70 -6.98 6.88
CA MET A 16 3.05 -6.22 5.82
C MET A 16 1.97 -7.03 5.11
N ALA A 17 2.24 -8.27 4.73
CA ALA A 17 1.24 -9.12 4.07
C ALA A 17 0.00 -9.31 4.95
N VAL A 18 0.18 -9.56 6.25
CA VAL A 18 -0.91 -9.67 7.23
C VAL A 18 -1.62 -8.32 7.37
N GLY A 19 -0.89 -7.22 7.52
CA GLY A 19 -1.43 -5.87 7.63
C GLY A 19 -2.32 -5.49 6.44
N VAL A 20 -1.84 -5.77 5.22
CA VAL A 20 -2.59 -5.54 3.98
C VAL A 20 -3.83 -6.44 3.92
N THR A 21 -3.72 -7.70 4.33
CA THR A 21 -4.85 -8.63 4.36
C THR A 21 -5.96 -8.17 5.29
N VAL A 22 -5.60 -7.76 6.52
CA VAL A 22 -6.58 -7.25 7.50
C VAL A 22 -7.20 -5.94 7.02
N LEU A 23 -6.40 -5.06 6.43
CA LEU A 23 -6.89 -3.81 5.85
C LEU A 23 -7.89 -4.06 4.71
N TRP A 24 -7.64 -5.08 3.89
CA TRP A 24 -8.57 -5.53 2.86
C TRP A 24 -9.84 -6.15 3.44
N LEU A 25 -9.73 -6.92 4.54
CA LEU A 25 -10.89 -7.48 5.23
C LEU A 25 -11.77 -6.38 5.85
N MET A 26 -11.15 -5.36 6.44
CA MET A 26 -11.82 -4.19 7.03
C MET A 26 -12.21 -3.12 6.01
N ALA A 27 -11.87 -3.29 4.73
CA ALA A 27 -12.17 -2.33 3.66
C ALA A 27 -13.64 -1.95 3.58
N ASN A 28 -14.56 -2.87 3.92
CA ASN A 28 -16.01 -2.63 3.96
C ASN A 28 -16.46 -1.78 5.14
N SER A 29 -15.78 -1.83 6.29
CA SER A 29 -16.06 -0.95 7.43
C SER A 29 -15.53 0.47 7.15
N LEU A 30 -14.39 0.53 6.46
CA LEU A 30 -13.69 1.75 6.05
C LEU A 30 -14.47 2.60 5.02
N THR A 31 -15.42 2.03 4.28
CA THR A 31 -16.23 2.79 3.29
C THR A 31 -17.23 3.76 3.93
N LYS A 32 -17.57 3.56 5.21
CA LYS A 32 -18.51 4.42 5.94
C LYS A 32 -17.92 5.79 6.32
N PHE A 33 -16.60 5.94 6.22
CA PHE A 33 -15.88 7.14 6.68
C PHE A 33 -15.41 8.02 5.52
N ASN A 34 -15.32 9.33 5.77
CA ASN A 34 -14.76 10.30 4.83
C ASN A 34 -13.30 9.95 4.48
N GLY A 35 -12.86 10.33 3.27
CA GLY A 35 -11.59 9.87 2.69
C GLY A 35 -10.35 10.05 3.59
N ALA A 36 -10.26 11.17 4.32
CA ALA A 36 -9.16 11.44 5.26
C ALA A 36 -9.22 10.56 6.51
N VAL A 37 -10.41 10.41 7.11
CA VAL A 37 -10.63 9.53 8.27
C VAL A 37 -10.32 8.08 7.91
N ARG A 38 -10.69 7.67 6.70
CA ARG A 38 -10.37 6.34 6.20
C ARG A 38 -8.87 6.10 6.06
N PHE A 39 -8.12 7.09 5.58
CA PHE A 39 -6.67 7.03 5.49
C PHE A 39 -6.04 6.88 6.88
N LEU A 40 -6.46 7.70 7.84
CA LEU A 40 -5.99 7.62 9.22
C LEU A 40 -6.33 6.29 9.88
N LEU A 41 -7.56 5.79 9.73
CA LEU A 41 -7.96 4.50 10.29
C LEU A 41 -7.17 3.35 9.69
N SER A 42 -6.92 3.38 8.38
CA SER A 42 -6.10 2.39 7.68
C SER A 42 -4.66 2.40 8.20
N LEU A 43 -4.10 3.60 8.42
CA LEU A 43 -2.78 3.76 9.00
C LEU A 43 -2.73 3.19 10.42
N VAL A 44 -3.69 3.52 11.27
CA VAL A 44 -3.77 2.98 12.64
C VAL A 44 -3.88 1.45 12.65
N ILE A 45 -4.65 0.85 11.75
CA ILE A 45 -4.78 -0.61 11.67
C ILE A 45 -3.43 -1.26 11.31
N VAL A 46 -2.76 -0.77 10.27
CA VAL A 46 -1.44 -1.31 9.87
C VAL A 46 -0.42 -1.10 10.98
N MET A 47 -0.49 0.03 11.68
CA MET A 47 0.37 0.34 12.83
C MET A 47 0.17 -0.63 13.99
N VAL A 48 -1.08 -0.90 14.37
CA VAL A 48 -1.40 -1.85 15.44
C VAL A 48 -0.89 -3.24 15.08
N ILE A 49 -1.08 -3.67 13.82
CA ILE A 49 -0.61 -4.98 13.36
C ILE A 49 0.91 -5.06 13.36
N ALA A 50 1.60 -4.04 12.81
CA ALA A 50 3.06 -3.99 12.82
C ALA A 50 3.61 -4.02 14.24
N CYS A 51 2.99 -3.26 15.16
CA CYS A 51 3.31 -3.25 16.58
C CYS A 51 3.14 -4.66 17.18
N LEU A 52 1.98 -5.30 16.99
CA LEU A 52 1.69 -6.65 17.49
C LEU A 52 2.67 -7.71 16.96
N VAL A 53 2.99 -7.67 15.67
CA VAL A 53 3.94 -8.62 15.07
C VAL A 53 5.35 -8.41 15.64
N THR A 54 5.75 -7.16 15.81
CA THR A 54 7.08 -6.83 16.38
C THR A 54 7.17 -7.24 17.85
N PHE A 55 6.14 -6.96 18.65
CA PHE A 55 6.05 -7.39 20.05
C PHE A 55 5.98 -8.91 20.21
N SER A 56 5.34 -9.61 19.26
CA SER A 56 5.27 -11.07 19.29
C SER A 56 6.63 -11.73 19.01
N TYR A 57 7.54 -11.03 18.34
CA TYR A 57 8.83 -11.57 17.92
C TYR A 57 9.95 -11.24 18.90
N SER A 58 9.84 -10.13 19.62
CA SER A 58 10.89 -9.63 20.52
C SER A 58 10.30 -9.09 21.81
N THR A 59 10.69 -9.66 22.96
CA THR A 59 10.33 -9.16 24.30
C THR A 59 11.26 -8.06 24.81
N GLU A 60 12.37 -7.80 24.12
CA GLU A 60 13.39 -6.83 24.52
C GLU A 60 13.33 -5.56 23.65
N PHE A 61 13.33 -4.39 24.30
CA PHE A 61 13.39 -3.08 23.64
C PHE A 61 14.80 -2.83 23.09
N SER A 62 15.10 -3.37 21.92
CA SER A 62 16.34 -3.11 21.18
C SER A 62 16.20 -1.93 20.20
N SER A 63 17.31 -1.26 19.89
CA SER A 63 17.39 -0.23 18.83
C SER A 63 16.96 -0.75 17.46
N GLU A 64 17.12 -2.05 17.21
CA GLU A 64 16.67 -2.74 16.00
C GLU A 64 15.14 -2.74 15.88
N MET A 65 14.43 -2.87 17.00
CA MET A 65 12.96 -2.84 17.05
C MET A 65 12.43 -1.47 16.62
N ALA A 66 13.08 -0.40 17.07
CA ALA A 66 12.73 0.96 16.70
C ALA A 66 12.89 1.17 15.19
N LEU A 67 13.97 0.66 14.59
CA LEU A 67 14.20 0.72 13.14
C LEU A 67 13.14 -0.07 12.36
N ILE A 68 12.81 -1.30 12.78
CA ILE A 68 11.76 -2.12 12.15
C ILE A 68 10.41 -1.40 12.19
N LEU A 69 10.07 -0.77 13.31
CA LEU A 69 8.81 -0.04 13.49
C LEU A 69 8.77 1.23 12.63
N VAL A 70 9.86 2.00 12.58
CA VAL A 70 9.99 3.19 11.70
C VAL A 70 9.88 2.79 10.24
N LEU A 71 10.56 1.73 9.82
CA LEU A 71 10.46 1.21 8.45
C LEU A 71 9.02 0.78 8.15
N SER A 72 8.36 0.09 9.08
CA SER A 72 6.97 -0.35 8.91
C SER A 72 6.00 0.83 8.76
N ILE A 73 6.13 1.87 9.58
CA ILE A 73 5.37 3.13 9.44
C ILE A 73 5.55 3.70 8.04
N PHE A 74 6.81 3.78 7.61
CA PHE A 74 7.19 4.37 6.34
C PHE A 74 6.63 3.60 5.15
N MET A 75 6.66 2.25 5.21
CA MET A 75 6.02 1.40 4.20
C MET A 75 4.51 1.59 4.14
N ALA A 76 3.85 1.64 5.31
CA ALA A 76 2.42 1.85 5.37
C ALA A 76 2.03 3.21 4.77
N LEU A 77 2.78 4.25 5.10
CA LEU A 77 2.59 5.60 4.56
C LEU A 77 2.78 5.65 3.05
N THR A 78 3.87 5.09 2.52
CA THR A 78 4.15 5.06 1.07
C THR A 78 3.07 4.30 0.31
N MET A 79 2.65 3.15 0.81
CA MET A 79 1.57 2.37 0.20
C MET A 79 0.24 3.12 0.22
N LEU A 80 -0.18 3.65 1.37
CA LEU A 80 -1.46 4.34 1.50
C LEU A 80 -1.51 5.63 0.68
N SER A 81 -0.40 6.38 0.62
CA SER A 81 -0.30 7.60 -0.19
C SER A 81 -0.34 7.29 -1.68
N ALA A 82 0.37 6.25 -2.15
CA ALA A 82 0.33 5.81 -3.53
C ALA A 82 -1.06 5.33 -3.97
N ILE A 83 -1.77 4.58 -3.11
CA ILE A 83 -3.17 4.17 -3.36
C ILE A 83 -4.11 5.38 -3.40
N THR A 84 -3.92 6.35 -2.51
CA THR A 84 -4.75 7.55 -2.47
C THR A 84 -4.51 8.46 -3.68
N LEU A 85 -3.25 8.57 -4.12
CA LEU A 85 -2.87 9.36 -5.28
C LEU A 85 -3.37 8.72 -6.58
N SER A 86 -3.20 7.40 -6.74
CA SER A 86 -3.71 6.67 -7.91
C SER A 86 -5.23 6.76 -8.02
N ARG A 87 -5.95 6.73 -6.90
CA ARG A 87 -7.40 6.97 -6.83
C ARG A 87 -7.77 8.35 -7.36
N ARG A 88 -7.07 9.41 -6.93
CA ARG A 88 -7.34 10.80 -7.38
C ARG A 88 -7.07 10.95 -8.88
N LEU A 89 -6.00 10.35 -9.39
CA LEU A 89 -5.64 10.40 -10.80
C LEU A 89 -6.61 9.63 -11.71
N CYS A 90 -7.34 8.65 -11.17
CA CYS A 90 -8.27 7.80 -11.92
C CYS A 90 -9.76 8.19 -11.81
N SER A 91 -10.10 9.39 -11.30
CA SER A 91 -11.48 9.81 -10.94
C SER A 91 -12.45 10.07 -12.12
N GLY A 92 -12.29 9.38 -13.26
CA GLY A 92 -13.08 9.61 -14.48
C GLY A 92 -13.74 8.35 -15.04
N LYS A 93 -13.10 7.71 -16.03
CA LYS A 93 -13.61 6.50 -16.72
C LYS A 93 -12.77 5.30 -16.34
N TYR A 94 -13.36 4.38 -15.57
CA TYR A 94 -12.64 3.25 -14.99
C TYR A 94 -12.32 2.17 -16.02
N ARG A 95 -11.02 1.96 -16.29
CA ARG A 95 -10.49 0.75 -16.92
C ARG A 95 -9.56 0.07 -15.92
N PRO A 96 -9.79 -1.21 -15.55
CA PRO A 96 -9.03 -1.91 -14.52
C PRO A 96 -7.52 -1.94 -14.82
N VAL A 97 -7.16 -2.16 -16.09
CA VAL A 97 -5.76 -2.16 -16.55
C VAL A 97 -5.10 -0.78 -16.40
N ARG A 98 -5.83 0.30 -16.71
CA ARG A 98 -5.31 1.66 -16.59
C ARG A 98 -5.09 2.04 -15.13
N PHE A 99 -5.96 1.59 -14.23
CA PHE A 99 -5.79 1.76 -12.78
C PHE A 99 -4.57 1.00 -12.27
N MET A 100 -4.37 -0.26 -12.69
CA MET A 100 -3.19 -1.05 -12.31
C MET A 100 -1.87 -0.42 -12.75
N LEU A 101 -1.81 0.13 -13.97
CA LEU A 101 -0.63 0.85 -14.48
C LEU A 101 -0.38 2.15 -13.71
N TRP A 102 -1.42 2.95 -13.47
CA TRP A 102 -1.30 4.18 -12.68
C TRP A 102 -0.88 3.89 -11.25
N LEU A 103 -1.39 2.82 -10.66
CA LEU A 103 -0.97 2.40 -9.34
C LEU A 103 0.50 1.98 -9.33
N ALA A 104 0.95 1.18 -10.30
CA ALA A 104 2.36 0.81 -10.42
C ALA A 104 3.26 2.06 -10.50
N LEU A 105 2.91 3.01 -11.36
CA LEU A 105 3.62 4.28 -11.49
C LEU A 105 3.59 5.10 -10.19
N CYS A 106 2.43 5.22 -9.53
CA CYS A 106 2.33 5.93 -8.26
C CYS A 106 3.15 5.25 -7.16
N MET A 107 3.15 3.92 -7.09
CA MET A 107 3.94 3.16 -6.11
C MET A 107 5.43 3.38 -6.34
N LEU A 108 5.91 3.32 -7.58
CA LEU A 108 7.31 3.60 -7.92
C LEU A 108 7.70 5.05 -7.62
N LEU A 109 6.88 6.02 -8.01
CA LEU A 109 7.17 7.44 -7.76
C LEU A 109 7.18 7.77 -6.28
N VAL A 110 6.15 7.34 -5.54
CA VAL A 110 6.04 7.61 -4.10
C VAL A 110 7.15 6.90 -3.33
N SER A 111 7.46 5.64 -3.65
CA SER A 111 8.57 4.93 -3.01
C SER A 111 9.90 5.62 -3.26
N LEU A 112 10.18 6.05 -4.49
CA LEU A 112 11.42 6.74 -4.85
C LEU A 112 11.55 8.11 -4.16
N ILE A 113 10.47 8.91 -4.14
CA ILE A 113 10.45 10.19 -3.41
C ILE A 113 10.68 9.94 -1.92
N SER A 114 10.03 8.92 -1.36
CA SER A 114 10.12 8.60 0.05
C SER A 114 11.54 8.16 0.40
N THR A 115 12.13 7.20 -0.32
CA THR A 115 13.49 6.70 -0.02
C THR A 115 14.54 7.79 -0.20
N LEU A 116 14.44 8.63 -1.24
CA LEU A 116 15.31 9.79 -1.38
C LEU A 116 15.15 10.76 -0.21
N GLY A 117 13.92 11.08 0.18
CA GLY A 117 13.65 11.95 1.34
C GLY A 117 14.25 11.38 2.63
N PHE A 118 14.09 10.08 2.86
CA PHE A 118 14.66 9.39 4.02
C PHE A 118 16.19 9.43 4.01
N SER A 119 16.83 9.12 2.87
CA SER A 119 18.28 9.17 2.73
C SER A 119 18.85 10.57 2.94
N ILE A 120 18.18 11.61 2.43
CA ILE A 120 18.60 13.01 2.63
C ILE A 120 18.54 13.37 4.12
N VAL A 121 17.43 13.05 4.80
CA VAL A 121 17.26 13.33 6.24
C VAL A 121 18.33 12.59 7.05
N LEU A 122 18.58 11.32 6.74
CA LEU A 122 19.61 10.52 7.41
C LEU A 122 21.01 11.10 7.20
N SER A 123 21.33 11.53 5.98
CA SER A 123 22.62 12.14 5.66
C SER A 123 22.84 13.46 6.39
N ILE A 124 21.80 14.28 6.57
CA ILE A 124 21.87 15.53 7.34
C ILE A 124 22.14 15.23 8.83
N ILE A 125 21.46 14.23 9.39
CA ILE A 125 21.60 13.84 10.81
C ILE A 125 22.98 13.24 11.09
N MET A 126 23.44 12.32 10.24
CA MET A 126 24.69 11.60 10.47
C MET A 126 25.93 12.38 10.05
N SER A 127 25.77 13.56 9.43
CA SER A 127 26.87 14.37 8.87
C SER A 127 27.83 13.52 8.02
N SER A 128 27.28 12.54 7.30
CA SER A 128 28.06 11.64 6.48
C SER A 128 28.50 12.38 5.21
N GLY A 129 29.79 12.64 5.07
CA GLY A 129 30.39 13.25 3.87
C GLY A 129 30.40 12.33 2.64
N GLN A 130 29.45 11.40 2.54
CA GLN A 130 29.30 10.54 1.36
C GLN A 130 28.95 11.36 0.12
N GLY A 131 29.51 10.96 -1.02
CA GLY A 131 29.22 11.60 -2.30
C GLY A 131 27.72 11.55 -2.61
N LEU A 132 27.11 12.73 -2.87
CA LEU A 132 25.69 12.85 -3.17
C LEU A 132 25.26 11.96 -4.35
N SER A 133 26.14 11.71 -5.32
CA SER A 133 25.89 10.86 -6.48
C SER A 133 25.73 9.37 -6.12
N GLU A 134 26.55 8.84 -5.23
CA GLU A 134 26.47 7.43 -4.82
C GLU A 134 25.25 7.19 -3.92
N LEU A 135 25.01 8.11 -2.98
CA LEU A 135 23.86 8.04 -2.08
C LEU A 135 22.54 8.09 -2.87
N THR A 136 22.43 9.00 -3.84
CA THR A 136 21.22 9.13 -4.67
C THR A 136 20.99 7.92 -5.56
N LEU A 137 22.05 7.34 -6.14
CA LEU A 137 21.92 6.14 -6.98
C LEU A 137 21.50 4.92 -6.16
N MET A 138 22.12 4.68 -4.99
CA MET A 138 21.73 3.60 -4.10
C MET A 138 20.31 3.78 -3.55
N ALA A 139 19.95 5.00 -3.13
CA ALA A 139 18.60 5.30 -2.64
C ALA A 139 17.53 5.17 -3.73
N ALA A 140 17.86 5.52 -4.98
CA ALA A 140 16.98 5.34 -6.13
C ALA A 140 16.76 3.85 -6.45
N LEU A 141 17.83 3.04 -6.48
CA LEU A 141 17.73 1.59 -6.67
C LEU A 141 16.93 0.93 -5.55
N ALA A 142 17.24 1.28 -4.30
CA ALA A 142 16.50 0.78 -3.13
C ALA A 142 15.02 1.17 -3.21
N GLY A 143 14.71 2.42 -3.57
CA GLY A 143 13.34 2.91 -3.77
C GLY A 143 12.58 2.16 -4.86
N LEU A 144 13.23 1.91 -6.00
CA LEU A 144 12.62 1.17 -7.11
C LEU A 144 12.31 -0.28 -6.74
N ILE A 145 13.28 -0.98 -6.15
CA ILE A 145 13.10 -2.36 -5.68
C ILE A 145 11.97 -2.40 -4.64
N PHE A 146 12.00 -1.46 -3.70
CA PHE A 146 11.01 -1.34 -2.65
C PHE A 146 9.59 -1.11 -3.19
N GLY A 147 9.43 -0.14 -4.10
CA GLY A 147 8.16 0.14 -4.76
C GLY A 147 7.64 -1.05 -5.57
N LEU A 148 8.54 -1.78 -6.24
CA LEU A 148 8.21 -2.98 -6.98
C LEU A 148 7.72 -4.11 -6.05
N CYS A 149 8.42 -4.37 -4.94
CA CYS A 149 8.02 -5.35 -3.95
C CYS A 149 6.63 -5.04 -3.38
N LEU A 150 6.37 -3.78 -3.00
CA LEU A 150 5.06 -3.38 -2.52
C LEU A 150 3.97 -3.52 -3.60
N TYR A 151 4.29 -3.25 -4.86
CA TYR A 151 3.35 -3.44 -5.96
C TYR A 151 2.99 -4.91 -6.13
N VAL A 152 3.99 -5.81 -6.18
CA VAL A 152 3.79 -7.26 -6.29
C VAL A 152 2.99 -7.80 -5.10
N LEU A 153 3.26 -7.33 -3.88
CA LEU A 153 2.53 -7.72 -2.68
C LEU A 153 1.04 -7.34 -2.76
N ASN A 154 0.72 -6.20 -3.37
CA ASN A 154 -0.66 -5.75 -3.52
C ASN A 154 -1.38 -6.35 -4.73
N LEU A 155 -0.63 -6.78 -5.74
CA LEU A 155 -1.12 -7.37 -6.99
C LEU A 155 -2.16 -8.49 -6.79
N PRO A 156 -1.94 -9.52 -5.94
CA PRO A 156 -2.94 -10.58 -5.74
C PRO A 156 -4.26 -10.04 -5.20
N PHE A 157 -4.22 -9.07 -4.27
CA PHE A 157 -5.43 -8.46 -3.73
C PHE A 157 -6.20 -7.67 -4.79
N PHE A 158 -5.50 -6.99 -5.71
CA PHE A 158 -6.14 -6.33 -6.84
C PHE A 158 -6.76 -7.33 -7.82
N ILE A 159 -6.04 -8.40 -8.16
CA ILE A 159 -6.59 -9.47 -9.01
C ILE A 159 -7.87 -10.03 -8.37
N LEU A 160 -7.85 -10.35 -7.08
CA LEU A 160 -9.03 -10.80 -6.33
C LEU A 160 -10.17 -9.76 -6.37
N GLY A 161 -9.84 -8.49 -6.19
CA GLY A 161 -10.77 -7.36 -6.30
C GLY A 161 -11.45 -7.24 -7.66
N PHE A 162 -10.77 -7.61 -8.74
CA PHE A 162 -11.32 -7.55 -10.10
C PHE A 162 -12.02 -8.83 -10.55
N ALA A 163 -11.48 -10.00 -10.16
CA ALA A 163 -11.96 -11.31 -10.60
C ALA A 163 -13.31 -11.66 -9.96
N HIS A 164 -13.54 -11.27 -8.70
CA HIS A 164 -14.74 -11.69 -7.99
C HIS A 164 -15.76 -10.54 -7.85
N PRO A 165 -17.02 -10.70 -8.34
CA PRO A 165 -18.01 -9.62 -8.34
C PRO A 165 -18.33 -9.09 -6.92
N PHE A 166 -18.26 -9.95 -5.91
CA PHE A 166 -18.40 -9.57 -4.49
C PHE A 166 -17.29 -8.62 -4.01
N PHE A 167 -16.04 -8.93 -4.32
CA PHE A 167 -14.90 -8.08 -3.95
C PHE A 167 -14.83 -6.82 -4.82
N ARG A 168 -15.34 -6.89 -6.05
CA ARG A 168 -15.40 -5.76 -6.99
C ARG A 168 -16.25 -4.61 -6.48
N VAL A 169 -17.41 -4.90 -5.89
CA VAL A 169 -18.29 -3.87 -5.28
C VAL A 169 -17.59 -3.21 -4.10
N ARG A 170 -16.95 -4.01 -3.24
CA ARG A 170 -16.17 -3.51 -2.09
C ARG A 170 -14.99 -2.67 -2.55
N PHE A 171 -14.25 -3.13 -3.54
CA PHE A 171 -13.11 -2.45 -4.12
C PHE A 171 -13.50 -1.10 -4.74
N CYS A 172 -14.60 -1.05 -5.48
CA CYS A 172 -15.12 0.21 -6.04
C CYS A 172 -15.64 1.16 -4.96
N ALA A 173 -16.29 0.65 -3.91
CA ALA A 173 -16.72 1.47 -2.76
C ALA A 173 -15.52 2.01 -1.97
N THR A 174 -14.49 1.18 -1.73
CA THR A 174 -13.24 1.59 -1.08
C THR A 174 -12.41 2.49 -2.00
N LEU A 175 -12.50 2.42 -3.32
CA LEU A 175 -11.86 3.42 -4.17
C LEU A 175 -12.79 4.60 -4.50
N GLY A 176 -14.03 4.60 -3.99
CA GLY A 176 -15.11 5.54 -4.35
C GLY A 176 -15.18 5.81 -5.85
N ILE A 177 -14.98 4.78 -6.65
CA ILE A 177 -15.04 4.84 -8.10
C ILE A 177 -16.45 4.38 -8.50
N LYS A 178 -17.20 5.25 -9.17
CA LYS A 178 -18.41 4.85 -9.87
C LYS A 178 -17.99 3.99 -11.08
N MET A 179 -18.32 2.70 -11.07
CA MET A 179 -18.27 1.93 -12.30
C MET A 179 -19.27 2.52 -13.28
N ILE A 180 -18.81 2.80 -14.51
CA ILE A 180 -19.74 2.88 -15.64
C ILE A 180 -20.33 1.47 -15.75
N PRO A 181 -21.66 1.29 -15.70
CA PRO A 181 -22.25 -0.01 -15.93
C PRO A 181 -21.78 -0.46 -17.31
N GLY A 182 -20.89 -1.45 -17.35
CA GLY A 182 -20.67 -2.19 -18.59
C GLY A 182 -22.03 -2.71 -19.00
N GLY A 183 -22.49 -2.28 -20.18
CA GLY A 183 -23.82 -2.56 -20.70
C GLY A 183 -24.13 -4.05 -20.68
N SER A 184 -24.73 -4.50 -19.59
CA SER A 184 -25.49 -5.74 -19.55
C SER A 184 -26.93 -5.31 -19.74
N LYS A 185 -27.38 -5.50 -20.98
CA LYS A 185 -28.77 -5.53 -21.48
C LYS A 185 -29.82 -4.93 -20.56
N LYS A 186 -30.55 -3.94 -21.08
CA LYS A 186 -31.96 -3.74 -20.77
C LYS A 186 -32.62 -5.11 -20.63
N ALA A 187 -32.82 -5.56 -19.40
CA ALA A 187 -33.89 -6.47 -19.09
C ALA A 187 -35.13 -5.57 -19.15
N ASP A 188 -35.72 -5.58 -20.33
CA ASP A 188 -37.13 -5.28 -20.52
C ASP A 188 -37.90 -6.00 -19.40
N CYS A 189 -38.36 -5.21 -18.42
CA CYS A 189 -39.40 -5.60 -17.50
C CYS A 189 -40.59 -4.64 -17.73
N SER A 190 -40.85 -4.31 -19.00
CA SER A 190 -42.22 -4.03 -19.41
C SER A 190 -42.90 -5.39 -19.63
N ARG A 191 -44.11 -5.55 -19.07
CA ARG A 191 -44.94 -6.76 -19.08
C ARG A 191 -44.50 -7.90 -18.16
N ILE A 192 -44.97 -7.84 -16.91
CA ILE A 192 -45.77 -8.94 -16.34
C ILE A 192 -46.93 -8.30 -15.54
N ASN A 193 -48.11 -8.32 -16.17
CA ASN A 193 -49.48 -8.47 -15.63
C ASN A 193 -49.97 -7.48 -14.56
N GLY A 194 -51.18 -6.93 -14.62
CA GLY A 194 -52.38 -7.22 -15.41
C GLY A 194 -53.52 -6.46 -14.73
#